data_AF-A0A9W7E3M8-F1
#
_entry.id   AF-A0A9W7E3M8-F1
#
_cell.length_a   1.000
_cell.length_b   1.000
_cell.length_c   1.000
_cell.angle_alpha   90.00
_cell.angle_beta   90.00
_cell.angle_gamma   90.00
#
_symmetry.space_group_name_H-M   'P 1'
#
loop_
_entity.id
_entity.type
_entity.pdbx_description
1 polymer ?
#
loop_
_entity_poly.entity_id
_entity_poly.type
_entity_poly.pdbx_seq_one_letter_code
_entity_poly.pdbx_strand_id
1 'polypeptide(L)'
;KDEGYEGWDKNSIVYSVVGCSVGLLLSLLALLVSIKREYLETFLSSKTSNKACQEEFTKADTDELKMEVFTNHEGKWRNSIGSEVTMWIGESLPVWLEEEPEWFTDKVKSDIPDWAIKDKSLVVKLTTHGVVRKSDRRNSIIDLIT
;
A
#
# COMPACT_ATOMS: atom_id res chain seq x y z
N LYS A 1 -8.22 -48.53 -19.98
CA LYS A 1 -6.89 -49.17 -19.85
C LYS A 1 -6.00 -48.02 -19.45
N ASP A 2 -5.94 -47.80 -18.13
CA ASP A 2 -5.42 -46.55 -17.58
C ASP A 2 -3.90 -46.68 -17.61
N GLU A 3 -3.27 -45.78 -18.35
CA GLU A 3 -1.83 -45.69 -18.53
C GLU A 3 -1.18 -45.39 -17.17
N GLY A 4 -0.73 -46.46 -16.51
CA GLY A 4 -0.08 -46.40 -15.21
C GLY A 4 1.32 -45.80 -15.38
N TYR A 5 1.56 -44.68 -14.69
CA TYR A 5 2.87 -44.06 -14.56
C TYR A 5 3.94 -45.11 -14.24
N GLU A 6 4.87 -45.22 -15.17
CA GLU A 6 5.94 -46.21 -15.25
C GLU A 6 6.89 -46.05 -14.05
N GLY A 7 6.98 -47.09 -13.19
CA GLY A 7 8.09 -47.27 -12.25
C GLY A 7 7.82 -47.06 -10.75
N TRP A 8 6.68 -46.53 -10.33
CA TRP A 8 6.40 -46.26 -8.90
C TRP A 8 5.03 -46.79 -8.47
N ASP A 9 4.97 -47.47 -7.32
CA ASP A 9 3.71 -47.95 -6.77
C ASP A 9 2.88 -46.77 -6.22
N LYS A 10 1.56 -46.86 -6.37
CA LYS A 10 0.63 -45.80 -5.96
C LYS A 10 0.75 -45.47 -4.47
N ASN A 11 1.07 -46.45 -3.63
CA ASN A 11 1.14 -46.23 -2.19
C ASN A 11 2.43 -45.48 -1.82
N SER A 12 3.56 -45.75 -2.47
CA SER A 12 4.80 -45.00 -2.30
C SER A 12 4.64 -43.52 -2.67
N ILE A 13 3.90 -43.23 -3.74
CA ILE A 13 3.56 -41.84 -4.10
C ILE A 13 2.73 -41.19 -2.99
N VAL A 14 1.69 -41.88 -2.49
CA VAL A 14 0.84 -41.36 -1.40
C VAL A 14 1.65 -41.14 -0.13
N TYR A 15 2.51 -42.08 0.28
CA TYR A 15 3.35 -41.93 1.47
C TYR A 15 4.36 -40.79 1.34
N SER A 16 4.94 -40.59 0.15
CA SER A 16 5.81 -39.46 -0.13
C SER A 16 5.08 -38.13 0.04
N VAL A 17 3.89 -37.99 -0.56
CA VAL A 17 3.07 -36.77 -0.45
C VAL A 17 2.66 -36.51 1.00
N VAL A 18 2.23 -37.55 1.72
CA VAL A 18 1.85 -37.44 3.14
C VAL A 18 3.07 -37.03 3.99
N GLY A 19 4.22 -37.66 3.78
CA GLY A 19 5.46 -37.34 4.47
C GLY A 19 5.91 -35.90 4.24
N CYS A 20 5.89 -35.43 3.00
CA CYS A 20 6.17 -34.03 2.66
C CYS A 20 5.17 -33.08 3.32
N SER A 21 3.88 -33.41 3.31
CA SER A 21 2.83 -32.58 3.93
C SER A 21 3.02 -32.47 5.44
N VAL A 22 3.33 -33.58 6.13
CA VAL A 22 3.61 -33.59 7.57
C VAL A 22 4.88 -32.79 7.88
N GLY A 23 5.94 -32.94 7.07
CA GLY A 23 7.16 -32.16 7.21
C GLY A 23 6.92 -30.65 7.10
N LEU A 24 6.11 -30.23 6.12
CA LEU A 24 5.70 -28.83 5.97
C LEU A 24 4.93 -28.32 7.19
N LEU A 25 3.97 -29.10 7.71
CA LEU A 25 3.22 -28.73 8.91
C LEU A 25 4.12 -28.60 10.14
N LEU A 26 5.04 -29.55 10.34
CA LEU A 26 6.01 -29.48 11.44
C LEU A 26 6.93 -28.27 11.32
N SER A 27 7.38 -27.95 10.10
CA SER A 27 8.22 -26.77 9.86
C SER A 27 7.47 -25.46 10.13
N LEU A 28 6.18 -25.39 9.76
CA LEU A 28 5.32 -24.24 10.06
C LEU A 28 5.09 -24.09 11.57
N LEU A 29 4.84 -25.18 12.28
CA LEU A 29 4.69 -25.16 13.74
C LEU A 29 5.99 -24.74 14.44
N ALA A 30 7.14 -25.26 14.00
CA ALA A 30 8.44 -24.86 14.51
C ALA A 30 8.72 -23.36 14.27
N LEU A 31 8.35 -22.84 13.10
CA LEU A 31 8.44 -21.41 12.79
C LEU A 31 7.56 -20.58 13.74
N LEU A 32 6.30 -20.97 13.93
CA LEU A 32 5.37 -20.27 14.82
C LEU A 32 5.83 -20.28 16.29
N VAL A 33 6.47 -21.36 16.76
CA VAL A 33 7.04 -21.44 18.12
C VAL A 33 8.34 -20.66 18.25
N SER A 34 9.15 -20.61 17.18
CA SER A 34 10.44 -19.89 17.18
C SER A 34 10.29 -18.37 17.09
N ILE A 35 9.16 -17.87 16.61
CA ILE A 35 8.88 -16.44 16.53
C ILE A 35 8.54 -15.90 17.92
N LYS A 36 9.05 -14.72 18.24
CA LYS A 36 8.67 -13.97 19.45
C LYS A 36 7.17 -13.71 19.43
N ARG A 37 6.46 -14.03 20.53
CA ARG A 37 4.99 -13.91 20.63
C ARG A 37 4.45 -12.53 20.25
N GLU A 38 5.22 -11.48 20.55
CA GLU A 38 4.91 -10.08 20.21
C GLU A 38 4.77 -9.84 18.69
N TYR A 39 5.39 -10.68 17.86
CA TYR A 39 5.31 -10.59 16.39
C TYR A 39 4.34 -11.62 15.79
N LEU A 40 3.77 -12.54 16.58
CA LEU A 40 2.73 -13.46 16.07
C LEU A 40 1.49 -12.70 15.62
N GLU A 41 1.19 -11.59 16.29
CA GLU A 41 0.08 -10.71 15.88
C GLU A 41 0.30 -10.12 14.49
N THR A 42 1.53 -9.82 14.05
CA THR A 42 1.75 -9.31 12.69
C THR A 42 1.55 -10.38 11.61
N PHE A 43 1.81 -11.66 11.92
CA PHE A 43 1.61 -12.78 10.98
C PHE A 43 0.18 -13.33 10.97
N LEU A 44 -0.49 -13.35 12.14
CA LEU A 44 -1.86 -13.87 12.29
C LEU A 44 -2.93 -12.78 12.21
N SER A 45 -2.54 -11.50 12.25
CA SER A 45 -3.48 -10.41 12.04
C SER A 45 -4.03 -10.48 10.62
N SER A 46 -5.34 -10.68 10.54
CA SER A 46 -6.12 -10.63 9.29
C SER A 46 -6.32 -9.19 8.79
N LYS A 47 -5.48 -8.23 9.24
CA LYS A 47 -5.58 -6.84 8.80
C LYS A 47 -5.14 -6.76 7.34
N THR A 48 -6.11 -6.64 6.45
CA THR A 48 -5.85 -6.38 5.03
C THR A 48 -5.05 -5.10 4.89
N SER A 49 -4.07 -5.08 3.97
CA SER A 49 -3.25 -3.88 3.70
C SER A 49 -4.10 -2.61 3.44
N ASN A 50 -5.30 -2.76 2.87
CA ASN A 50 -6.25 -1.66 2.68
C ASN A 50 -6.70 -1.06 4.03
N LYS A 51 -7.11 -1.91 4.99
CA LYS A 51 -7.52 -1.47 6.32
C LYS A 51 -6.34 -0.88 7.10
N ALA A 52 -5.13 -1.41 6.92
CA ALA A 52 -3.93 -0.85 7.53
C ALA A 52 -3.69 0.60 7.08
N CYS A 53 -3.67 0.84 5.77
CA CYS A 53 -3.49 2.17 5.19
C CYS A 53 -4.60 3.16 5.61
N GLN A 54 -5.85 2.70 5.69
CA GLN A 54 -6.96 3.53 6.14
C GLN A 54 -6.82 3.92 7.62
N GLU A 55 -6.46 2.96 8.47
CA GLU A 55 -6.27 3.21 9.90
C GLU A 55 -5.06 4.10 10.18
N GLU A 56 -3.98 3.97 9.41
CA GLU A 56 -2.80 4.85 9.52
C GLU A 56 -3.22 6.31 9.31
N PHE A 57 -4.02 6.60 8.28
CA PHE A 57 -4.54 7.95 8.06
C PHE A 57 -5.46 8.43 9.20
N THR A 58 -6.38 7.58 9.68
CA THR A 58 -7.33 7.98 10.73
C THR A 58 -6.68 8.15 12.11
N LYS A 59 -5.64 7.35 12.42
CA LYS A 59 -4.96 7.36 13.72
C LYS A 59 -3.72 8.26 13.75
N ALA A 60 -3.30 8.82 12.61
CA ALA A 60 -2.14 9.69 12.56
C ALA A 60 -2.39 11.00 13.34
N ASP A 61 -1.48 11.30 14.26
CA ASP A 61 -1.54 12.49 15.13
C ASP A 61 -1.03 13.75 14.42
N THR A 62 -0.22 13.61 13.37
CA THR A 62 0.39 14.71 12.63
C THR A 62 0.02 14.69 11.16
N ASP A 63 0.02 15.87 10.53
CA ASP A 63 -0.23 16.01 9.11
C ASP A 63 0.84 15.29 8.27
N GLU A 64 2.10 15.33 8.68
CA GLU A 64 3.20 14.58 8.04
C GLU A 64 2.90 13.08 7.97
N LEU A 65 2.42 12.48 9.07
CA LEU A 65 2.05 11.06 9.08
C LEU A 65 0.82 10.78 8.21
N LYS A 66 -0.16 11.69 8.18
CA LYS A 66 -1.33 11.54 7.29
C LYS A 66 -0.94 11.57 5.82
N MET A 67 0.12 12.29 5.44
CA MET A 67 0.61 12.35 4.06
C MET A 67 1.13 11.01 3.54
N GLU A 68 1.50 10.07 4.41
CA GLU A 68 1.91 8.72 4.00
C GLU A 68 0.81 7.97 3.23
N VAL A 69 -0.46 8.39 3.34
CA VAL A 69 -1.57 7.84 2.56
C VAL A 69 -1.30 7.92 1.05
N PHE A 70 -0.60 8.96 0.57
CA PHE A 70 -0.29 9.15 -0.85
C PHE A 70 0.88 8.30 -1.35
N THR A 71 1.69 7.75 -0.44
CA THR A 71 2.74 6.77 -0.79
C THR A 71 2.13 5.40 -1.14
N ASN A 72 0.95 5.12 -0.60
CA ASN A 72 0.19 3.90 -0.87
C ASN A 72 -0.60 4.01 -2.18
N HIS A 73 -0.86 2.86 -2.80
CA HIS A 73 -1.67 2.79 -4.02
C HIS A 73 -3.09 3.32 -3.77
N GLU A 74 -3.58 4.23 -4.62
CA GLU A 74 -4.88 4.92 -4.46
C GLU A 74 -6.04 3.96 -4.22
N GLY A 75 -6.06 2.79 -4.88
CA GLY A 75 -7.09 1.77 -4.70
C GLY A 75 -7.21 1.21 -3.26
N LYS A 76 -6.22 1.42 -2.39
CA LYS A 76 -6.28 0.98 -0.98
C LYS A 76 -7.15 1.87 -0.11
N TRP A 77 -7.29 3.15 -0.46
CA TRP A 77 -7.90 4.17 0.41
C TRP A 77 -8.94 5.05 -0.30
N ARG A 78 -8.83 5.27 -1.61
CA ARG A 78 -9.67 6.21 -2.36
C ARG A 78 -11.17 5.92 -2.24
N ASN A 79 -11.57 4.66 -2.28
CA ASN A 79 -12.99 4.28 -2.25
C ASN A 79 -13.59 4.30 -0.84
N SER A 80 -12.76 4.26 0.20
CA SER A 80 -13.20 4.15 1.59
C SER A 80 -13.09 5.46 2.35
N ILE A 81 -11.96 6.16 2.20
CA ILE A 81 -11.62 7.39 2.93
C ILE A 81 -11.27 8.55 2.00
N GLY A 82 -11.51 8.41 0.69
CA GLY A 82 -11.12 9.43 -0.29
C GLY A 82 -11.80 10.78 -0.07
N SER A 83 -13.04 10.77 0.45
CA SER A 83 -13.77 11.98 0.86
C SER A 83 -13.05 12.71 1.99
N GLU A 84 -12.66 12.00 3.05
CA GLU A 84 -12.00 12.51 4.22
C GLU A 84 -10.62 13.07 3.87
N VAL A 85 -9.84 12.33 3.06
CA VAL A 85 -8.54 12.78 2.56
C VAL A 85 -8.70 14.06 1.73
N THR A 86 -9.72 14.14 0.87
CA THR A 86 -9.97 15.33 0.03
C THR A 86 -10.40 16.54 0.86
N MET A 87 -11.21 16.35 1.91
CA MET A 87 -11.60 17.42 2.82
C MET A 87 -10.39 17.94 3.61
N TRP A 88 -9.61 17.03 4.18
CA TRP A 88 -8.38 17.36 4.91
C TRP A 88 -7.38 18.12 4.03
N ILE A 89 -7.13 17.66 2.80
CA ILE A 89 -6.28 18.41 1.85
C ILE A 89 -6.86 19.79 1.56
N GLY A 90 -8.18 19.92 1.40
CA GLY A 90 -8.81 21.22 1.15
C GLY A 90 -8.62 22.22 2.29
N GLU A 91 -8.60 21.76 3.54
CA GLU A 91 -8.44 22.59 4.74
C GLU A 91 -6.97 22.91 5.04
N SER A 92 -6.08 21.91 4.94
CA SER A 92 -4.69 22.05 5.39
C SER A 92 -3.74 22.54 4.30
N LEU A 93 -4.00 22.25 3.02
CA LEU A 93 -3.09 22.63 1.92
C LEU A 93 -2.84 24.14 1.80
N PRO A 94 -3.84 25.04 1.96
CA PRO A 94 -3.61 26.48 1.95
C PRO A 94 -2.66 26.92 3.06
N VAL A 95 -2.77 26.32 4.25
CA VAL A 95 -1.93 26.63 5.42
C VAL A 95 -0.49 26.21 5.18
N TRP A 96 -0.26 24.98 4.70
CA TRP A 96 1.10 24.51 4.43
C TRP A 96 1.80 25.26 3.29
N LEU A 97 1.04 25.83 2.34
CA LEU A 97 1.59 26.70 1.29
C LEU A 97 2.01 28.08 1.81
N GLU A 98 1.46 28.52 2.95
CA GLU A 98 1.82 29.80 3.58
C GLU A 98 2.93 29.61 4.63
N GLU A 99 2.80 28.57 5.47
CA GLU A 99 3.76 28.28 6.54
C GLU A 99 5.02 27.56 6.07
N GLU A 100 4.96 26.86 4.92
CA GLU A 100 6.04 26.02 4.36
C GLU A 100 6.77 25.17 5.42
N PRO A 101 6.07 24.23 6.09
CA PRO A 101 6.69 23.42 7.13
C PRO A 101 7.79 22.51 6.56
N GLU A 102 8.82 22.21 7.35
CA GLU A 102 10.03 21.50 6.89
C GLU A 102 9.74 20.14 6.21
N TRP A 103 8.70 19.43 6.66
CA TRP A 103 8.30 18.15 6.10
C TRP A 103 7.62 18.28 4.72
N PHE A 104 7.08 19.45 4.37
CA PHE A 104 6.33 19.70 3.14
C PHE A 104 7.25 19.98 1.94
N THR A 105 8.14 19.02 1.70
CA THR A 105 9.13 19.05 0.62
C THR A 105 8.50 18.88 -0.76
N ASP A 106 9.27 19.19 -1.81
CA ASP A 106 8.85 19.02 -3.21
C ASP A 106 8.40 17.59 -3.54
N LYS A 107 9.03 16.59 -2.91
CA LYS A 107 8.62 15.19 -3.04
C LYS A 107 7.18 14.99 -2.55
N VAL A 108 6.88 15.49 -1.35
CA VAL A 108 5.56 15.40 -0.73
C VAL A 108 4.52 16.16 -1.56
N LYS A 109 4.85 17.36 -2.04
CA LYS A 109 4.01 18.14 -2.97
C LYS A 109 3.67 17.38 -4.25
N SER A 110 4.59 16.55 -4.74
CA SER A 110 4.44 15.76 -5.98
C SER A 110 3.57 14.50 -5.81
N ASP A 111 3.43 14.00 -4.58
CA ASP A 111 2.67 12.78 -4.27
C ASP A 111 1.16 13.05 -4.15
N ILE A 112 0.76 14.30 -3.86
CA ILE A 112 -0.66 14.69 -3.81
C ILE A 112 -1.27 14.57 -5.22
N PRO A 113 -2.33 13.77 -5.42
CA PRO A 113 -2.97 13.68 -6.72
C PRO A 113 -3.86 14.90 -6.98
N ASP A 114 -3.88 15.38 -8.22
CA ASP A 114 -4.63 16.58 -8.62
C ASP A 114 -6.12 16.48 -8.33
N TRP A 115 -6.68 15.26 -8.41
CA TRP A 115 -8.09 15.02 -8.13
C TRP A 115 -8.47 15.22 -6.65
N ALA A 116 -7.51 15.12 -5.73
CA ALA A 116 -7.73 15.37 -4.31
C ALA A 116 -7.75 16.88 -3.99
N ILE A 117 -7.35 17.73 -4.93
CA ILE A 117 -7.33 19.19 -4.78
C ILE A 117 -8.54 19.77 -5.51
N LYS A 118 -9.52 20.27 -4.74
CA LYS A 118 -10.73 20.86 -5.33
C LYS A 118 -10.45 22.21 -5.99
N ASP A 119 -9.60 23.04 -5.39
CA ASP A 119 -9.23 24.34 -5.93
C ASP A 119 -8.02 24.22 -6.88
N LYS A 120 -8.29 24.37 -8.18
CA LYS A 120 -7.27 24.34 -9.23
C LYS A 120 -6.21 25.41 -9.07
N SER A 121 -6.50 26.53 -8.39
CA SER A 121 -5.51 27.57 -8.12
C SER A 121 -4.35 27.06 -7.25
N LEU A 122 -4.65 26.13 -6.32
CA LEU A 122 -3.65 25.51 -5.45
C LEU A 122 -2.80 24.48 -6.21
N VAL A 123 -3.39 23.79 -7.20
CA VAL A 123 -2.63 22.90 -8.10
C VAL A 123 -1.55 23.69 -8.83
N VAL A 124 -1.88 24.88 -9.34
CA VAL A 124 -0.90 25.75 -10.01
C VAL A 124 0.19 26.17 -9.03
N LYS A 125 -0.15 26.62 -7.82
CA LYS A 125 0.83 26.99 -6.79
C LYS A 125 1.81 25.86 -6.45
N LEU A 126 1.34 24.61 -6.43
CA LEU A 126 2.20 23.45 -6.21
C LEU A 126 3.15 23.16 -7.40
N THR A 127 2.77 23.52 -8.63
CA THR A 127 3.60 23.35 -9.83
C THR A 127 4.62 24.48 -10.05
N THR A 128 4.38 25.67 -9.48
CA THR A 128 5.19 26.88 -9.73
C THR A 128 6.67 26.75 -9.31
N HIS A 129 7.01 25.79 -8.44
CA HIS A 129 8.39 25.53 -8.01
C HIS A 129 9.17 24.55 -8.91
N GLY A 130 8.65 24.18 -10.08
CA GLY A 130 9.33 23.23 -10.98
C GLY A 130 9.19 21.77 -10.57
N VAL A 131 8.23 21.47 -9.67
CA VAL A 131 7.92 20.12 -9.21
C VAL A 131 7.16 19.36 -10.30
N VAL A 132 7.81 18.39 -10.93
CA VAL A 132 7.15 17.49 -11.89
C VAL A 132 6.22 16.54 -11.13
N ARG A 133 4.91 16.69 -11.32
CA ARG A 133 3.91 15.86 -10.62
C ARG A 133 3.90 14.44 -11.14
N LYS A 134 3.49 13.50 -10.29
CA LYS A 134 3.32 12.10 -10.69
C LYS A 134 2.21 11.92 -11.73
N SER A 135 1.18 12.77 -11.70
CA SER A 135 0.13 12.82 -12.73
C SER A 135 0.68 13.19 -14.10
N ASP A 136 1.50 14.25 -14.18
CA ASP A 136 2.12 14.70 -15.45
C ASP A 136 3.01 13.63 -16.09
N ARG A 137 3.76 12.88 -15.27
CA ARG A 137 4.56 11.72 -15.74
C ARG A 137 3.67 10.62 -16.33
N ARG A 138 2.51 10.35 -15.73
CA ARG A 138 1.59 9.32 -16.25
C ARG A 138 0.98 9.75 -17.58
N ASN A 139 0.53 11.00 -17.67
CA ASN A 139 -0.11 11.53 -18.87
C ASN A 139 0.87 11.60 -20.05
N SER A 140 2.10 12.07 -19.84
CA SER A 140 3.13 12.10 -20.89
C SER A 140 3.50 10.72 -21.44
N ILE A 141 3.48 9.66 -20.61
CA ILE A 141 3.66 8.29 -21.07
C ILE A 141 2.46 7.83 -21.92
N ILE A 142 1.23 8.16 -21.52
CA ILE A 142 0.03 7.80 -22.27
C ILE A 142 0.02 8.49 -23.64
N ASP A 143 0.39 9.77 -23.71
CA ASP A 143 0.49 10.54 -24.96
C ASP A 143 1.58 10.00 -25.91
N LEU A 144 2.63 9.37 -25.38
CA LEU A 144 3.65 8.71 -26.21
C LEU A 144 3.18 7.37 -26.81
N ILE A 145 2.15 6.75 -26.23
CA ILE A 145 1.67 5.41 -26.59
C ILE A 145 0.34 5.48 -27.38
N THR A 146 -0.29 6.66 -27.44
CA THR A 146 -1.57 6.92 -28.14
C THR A 146 -1.31 7.58 -29.50
#